data_AF-B9TQM7-F1
#
_entry.id   AF-B9TQM7-F1
#
_cell.length_a   1.000
_cell.length_b   1.000
_cell.length_c   1.000
_cell.angle_alpha   90.00
_cell.angle_beta   90.00
_cell.angle_gamma   90.00
#
_symmetry.space_group_name_H-M   'P 1'
#
loop_
_entity.id
_entity.type
_entity.pdbx_description
1 polymer ?
#
loop_
_entity_poly.entity_id
_entity_poly.type
_entity_poly.pdbx_seq_one_letter_code
_entity_poly.pdbx_strand_id
1 'polypeptide(L)'
;RHLDENRDKFPIFYRQDFHWTDLSAMVVAADVTDSIARLEGSPLRWRHAMQPDYQPFTGSEARFAARLNAQERVLEPQLKRTWTPRHHDTPAAAGSGWEFSTDLLDDPALLPPTCMYGNSFSDGMLRAGLTEHFRQFHKLSRALPLTQVPALLHGQCRYLIVQVLDIQTGHWSSLAPAP
;
A
#
# COMPACT_ATOMS: atom_id res chain seq x y z
N ARG A 1 -10.37 -10.59 -7.93
CA ARG A 1 -10.14 -11.65 -8.94
C ARG A 1 -8.68 -12.11 -8.91
N HIS A 2 -7.71 -11.20 -9.04
CA HIS A 2 -6.28 -11.57 -9.01
C HIS A 2 -5.77 -12.07 -7.65
N LEU A 3 -6.27 -11.59 -6.51
CA LEU A 3 -5.85 -12.11 -5.20
C LEU A 3 -6.22 -13.59 -5.01
N ASP A 4 -7.42 -14.00 -5.42
CA ASP A 4 -7.90 -15.37 -5.29
C ASP A 4 -7.09 -16.37 -6.15
N GLU A 5 -6.61 -15.92 -7.31
CA GLU A 5 -5.72 -16.68 -8.21
C GLU A 5 -4.33 -16.98 -7.59
N ASN A 6 -4.01 -16.38 -6.44
CA ASN A 6 -2.73 -16.55 -5.77
C ASN A 6 -2.82 -17.33 -4.44
N ARG A 7 -4.01 -17.79 -4.04
CA ARG A 7 -4.22 -18.52 -2.77
C ARG A 7 -3.34 -19.76 -2.61
N ASP A 8 -3.03 -20.44 -3.71
CA ASP A 8 -2.22 -21.66 -3.70
C ASP A 8 -0.71 -21.40 -3.89
N LYS A 9 -0.31 -20.14 -4.14
CA LYS A 9 1.09 -19.78 -4.40
C LYS A 9 1.82 -19.28 -3.16
N PHE A 10 1.11 -18.60 -2.27
CA PHE A 10 1.63 -18.09 -1.00
C PHE A 10 0.49 -17.78 -0.01
N PRO A 11 0.78 -17.78 1.30
CA PRO A 11 -0.15 -17.28 2.31
C PRO A 11 -0.63 -15.85 2.00
N ILE A 12 -1.96 -15.67 1.93
CA ILE A 12 -2.53 -14.35 1.63
C ILE A 12 -2.40 -13.40 2.83
N PHE A 13 -2.53 -13.93 4.03
CA PHE A 13 -2.38 -13.23 5.31
C PHE A 13 -1.26 -13.87 6.11
N TYR A 14 -0.61 -13.07 6.95
CA TYR A 14 0.28 -13.60 7.98
C TYR A 14 -0.54 -14.41 8.99
N ARG A 15 0.05 -15.46 9.57
CA ARG A 15 -0.64 -16.27 10.59
C ARG A 15 -0.69 -15.59 11.95
N GLN A 16 0.28 -14.72 12.22
CA GLN A 16 0.47 -14.04 13.50
C GLN A 16 0.15 -12.54 13.44
N ASP A 17 -0.39 -12.06 12.32
CA ASP A 17 -0.69 -10.65 12.10
C ASP A 17 -2.01 -10.51 11.34
N PHE A 18 -2.77 -9.46 11.64
CA PHE A 18 -4.02 -9.17 10.95
C PHE A 18 -3.80 -8.68 9.51
N HIS A 19 -2.59 -8.21 9.18
CA HIS A 19 -2.26 -7.73 7.84
C HIS A 19 -2.20 -8.86 6.79
N TRP A 20 -2.48 -8.50 5.55
CA TRP A 20 -2.08 -9.29 4.40
C TRP A 20 -0.55 -9.44 4.33
N THR A 21 -0.06 -10.44 3.61
CA THR A 21 1.38 -10.56 3.34
C THR A 21 1.84 -9.50 2.35
N ASP A 22 3.13 -9.18 2.35
CA ASP A 22 3.68 -8.21 1.39
C ASP A 22 3.57 -8.73 -0.07
N LEU A 23 3.49 -10.05 -0.27
CA LEU A 23 3.19 -10.68 -1.56
C LEU A 23 1.76 -10.38 -2.02
N SER A 24 0.78 -10.51 -1.12
CA SER A 24 -0.61 -10.11 -1.39
C SER A 24 -0.72 -8.62 -1.69
N ALA A 25 -0.04 -7.79 -0.90
CA ALA A 25 -0.01 -6.36 -1.10
C ALA A 25 0.60 -5.99 -2.46
N MET A 26 1.60 -6.75 -2.94
CA MET A 26 2.18 -6.61 -4.27
C MET A 26 1.19 -6.93 -5.39
N VAL A 27 0.36 -7.97 -5.25
CA VAL A 27 -0.70 -8.27 -6.23
C VAL A 27 -1.66 -7.09 -6.35
N VAL A 28 -2.09 -6.54 -5.21
CA VAL A 28 -3.02 -5.40 -5.19
C VAL A 28 -2.36 -4.13 -5.71
N ALA A 29 -1.08 -3.89 -5.37
CA ALA A 29 -0.31 -2.77 -5.91
C ALA A 29 -0.18 -2.87 -7.45
N ALA A 30 0.13 -4.06 -7.98
CA ALA A 30 0.20 -4.30 -9.42
C ALA A 30 -1.14 -4.02 -10.12
N ASP A 31 -2.25 -4.54 -9.58
CA ASP A 31 -3.59 -4.29 -10.11
C ASP A 31 -3.95 -2.80 -10.15
N VAL A 32 -3.60 -2.05 -9.10
CA VAL A 32 -3.83 -0.60 -9.00
C VAL A 32 -2.97 0.15 -10.01
N THR A 33 -1.67 -0.16 -10.09
CA THR A 33 -0.75 0.44 -11.05
C THR A 33 -1.21 0.20 -12.49
N ASP A 34 -1.59 -1.04 -12.83
CA ASP A 34 -2.05 -1.39 -14.17
C ASP A 34 -3.40 -0.72 -14.50
N SER A 35 -4.26 -0.53 -13.50
CA SER A 35 -5.52 0.19 -13.67
C SER A 35 -5.28 1.66 -14.00
N ILE A 36 -4.41 2.33 -13.25
CA ILE A 36 -4.04 3.74 -13.52
C ILE A 36 -3.34 3.84 -14.88
N ALA A 37 -2.43 2.91 -15.21
CA ALA A 37 -1.75 2.89 -16.50
C ALA A 37 -2.74 2.80 -17.68
N ARG A 38 -3.78 1.96 -17.57
CA ARG A 38 -4.85 1.89 -18.57
C ARG A 38 -5.63 3.20 -18.71
N LEU A 39 -5.94 3.87 -17.60
CA LEU A 39 -6.64 5.17 -17.62
C LEU A 39 -5.80 6.27 -18.29
N GLU A 40 -4.47 6.21 -18.15
CA GLU A 40 -3.53 7.11 -18.81
C GLU A 40 -3.23 6.74 -20.27
N GLY A 41 -3.71 5.60 -20.78
CA GLY A 41 -3.25 5.05 -22.06
C GLY A 41 -1.76 4.70 -22.06
N SER A 42 -1.16 4.51 -20.87
CA SER A 42 0.25 4.23 -20.70
C SER A 42 0.58 2.76 -20.98
N PRO A 43 1.71 2.47 -21.65
CA PRO A 43 2.20 1.12 -21.81
C PRO A 43 2.84 0.55 -20.53
N LEU A 44 3.01 1.37 -19.48
CA LEU A 44 3.61 0.94 -18.22
C LEU A 44 2.83 -0.26 -17.65
N ARG A 45 3.59 -1.24 -17.17
CA ARG A 45 3.10 -2.39 -16.41
C ARG A 45 3.92 -2.53 -15.13
N TRP A 46 3.35 -3.23 -14.16
CA TRP A 46 4.10 -3.65 -12.99
C TRP A 46 5.40 -4.38 -13.40
N ARG A 47 6.54 -3.96 -12.84
CA ARG A 47 7.88 -4.44 -13.26
C ARG A 47 8.68 -5.15 -12.18
N HIS A 48 8.20 -5.15 -10.94
CA HIS A 48 8.93 -5.80 -9.85
C HIS A 48 8.62 -7.29 -9.82
N ALA A 49 9.66 -8.11 -9.69
CA ALA A 49 9.50 -9.56 -9.61
C ALA A 49 9.01 -9.97 -8.22
N MET A 50 7.99 -10.81 -8.18
CA MET A 50 7.52 -11.40 -6.94
C MET A 50 8.47 -12.52 -6.53
N GLN A 51 9.27 -12.27 -5.49
CA GLN A 51 10.20 -13.25 -4.94
C GLN A 51 9.93 -13.42 -3.44
N PRO A 52 9.32 -14.54 -3.02
CA PRO A 52 9.12 -14.83 -1.61
C PRO A 52 10.46 -15.14 -0.94
N ASP A 53 10.66 -14.62 0.25
CA ASP A 53 11.73 -14.99 1.16
C ASP A 53 11.14 -15.34 2.52
N TYR A 54 11.27 -16.61 2.93
CA TYR A 54 10.66 -17.10 4.15
C TYR A 54 11.57 -16.82 5.34
N GLN A 55 11.13 -15.91 6.20
CA GLN A 55 11.92 -15.45 7.33
C GLN A 55 11.14 -15.59 8.64
N PRO A 56 11.82 -15.71 9.78
CA PRO A 56 11.17 -15.62 11.08
C PRO A 56 10.40 -14.30 11.21
N PHE A 57 9.13 -14.39 11.56
CA PHE A 57 8.25 -13.23 11.70
C PHE A 57 7.51 -13.28 13.03
N THR A 58 7.28 -12.12 13.64
CA THR A 58 6.45 -11.98 14.83
C THR A 58 5.47 -10.83 14.59
N GLY A 59 4.23 -11.19 14.30
CA GLY A 59 3.17 -10.23 14.03
C GLY A 59 2.59 -9.58 15.29
N SER A 60 1.78 -8.53 15.10
CA SER A 60 1.12 -7.83 16.21
C SER A 60 0.20 -8.74 17.02
N GLU A 61 -0.50 -9.66 16.35
CA GLU A 61 -1.49 -10.55 16.96
C GLU A 61 -0.86 -11.62 17.86
N ALA A 62 0.43 -11.93 17.67
CA ALA A 62 1.17 -12.78 18.60
C ALA A 62 1.19 -12.22 20.04
N ARG A 63 1.00 -10.90 20.22
CA ARG A 63 0.91 -10.27 21.54
C ARG A 63 -0.47 -10.43 22.19
N PHE A 64 -1.52 -10.59 21.37
CA PHE A 64 -2.92 -10.71 21.82
C PHE A 64 -3.35 -12.17 21.99
N ALA A 65 -2.72 -13.10 21.25
CA ALA A 65 -2.83 -14.54 21.47
C ALA A 65 -2.11 -14.92 22.77
N ALA A 66 -2.79 -14.75 23.91
CA ALA A 66 -2.27 -14.96 25.26
C ALA A 66 -1.37 -16.20 25.38
N ARG A 67 -0.04 -15.99 25.37
CA ARG A 67 1.05 -16.94 25.73
C ARG A 67 1.07 -18.32 25.07
N LEU A 68 0.11 -18.70 24.22
CA LEU A 68 -0.01 -20.08 23.74
C LEU A 68 1.15 -20.50 22.83
N ASN A 69 1.67 -19.59 21.98
CA ASN A 69 2.76 -19.88 21.04
C ASN A 69 3.81 -18.76 20.92
N ALA A 70 4.03 -17.96 21.98
CA ALA A 70 4.94 -16.80 21.95
C ALA A 70 6.42 -17.15 21.63
N GLN A 71 6.77 -18.43 21.68
CA GLN A 71 8.12 -18.95 21.40
C GLN A 71 8.21 -19.62 20.02
N GLU A 72 7.08 -19.87 19.36
CA GLU A 72 7.06 -20.52 18.05
C GLU A 72 7.52 -19.52 16.98
N ARG A 73 8.70 -19.77 16.41
CA ARG A 73 9.21 -19.03 15.26
C ARG A 73 8.49 -19.54 14.02
N VAL A 74 7.44 -18.85 13.64
CA VAL A 74 6.76 -19.09 12.37
C VAL A 74 7.60 -18.45 11.26
N LEU A 75 7.89 -19.23 10.22
CA LEU A 75 8.43 -18.69 8.98
C LEU A 75 7.27 -18.17 8.15
N GLU A 76 7.33 -16.89 7.82
CA GLU A 76 6.32 -16.21 7.00
C GLU A 76 6.96 -15.67 5.73
N PRO A 77 6.21 -15.60 4.62
CA PRO A 77 6.73 -15.04 3.39
C PRO A 77 6.90 -13.52 3.52
N GLN A 78 8.12 -13.06 3.35
CA GLN A 78 8.46 -11.66 3.14
C GLN A 78 8.71 -11.43 1.65
N LEU A 79 8.46 -10.22 1.15
CA LEU A 79 8.82 -9.87 -0.21
C LEU A 79 10.30 -9.50 -0.27
N LYS A 80 11.08 -10.25 -1.05
CA LYS A 80 12.45 -9.88 -1.35
C LYS A 80 12.47 -8.69 -2.31
N ARG A 81 13.04 -7.56 -1.87
CA ARG A 81 13.25 -6.40 -2.75
C ARG A 81 14.33 -6.73 -3.78
N THR A 82 13.92 -6.80 -5.04
CA THR A 82 14.78 -7.16 -6.19
C THR A 82 15.10 -5.98 -7.10
N TRP A 83 14.64 -4.79 -6.73
CA TRP A 83 14.84 -3.55 -7.47
C TRP A 83 15.63 -2.53 -6.64
N THR A 84 16.24 -1.58 -7.34
CA THR A 84 16.85 -0.40 -6.74
C THR A 84 15.77 0.69 -6.65
N PRO A 85 15.50 1.25 -5.45
CA PRO A 85 14.60 2.39 -5.31
C PRO A 85 15.04 3.56 -6.18
N ARG A 86 14.09 4.17 -6.90
CA ARG A 86 14.32 5.35 -7.73
C ARG A 86 14.05 6.65 -6.99
N HIS A 87 13.23 6.59 -5.95
CA HIS A 87 12.77 7.74 -5.19
C HIS A 87 13.53 7.94 -3.88
N HIS A 88 13.54 9.20 -3.44
CA HIS A 88 13.88 9.57 -2.07
C HIS A 88 12.63 10.02 -1.33
N ASP A 89 12.31 9.33 -0.24
CA ASP A 89 11.18 9.68 0.62
C ASP A 89 11.55 10.85 1.53
N THR A 90 10.71 11.89 1.52
CA THR A 90 10.80 13.03 2.41
C THR A 90 9.63 12.97 3.40
N PRO A 91 9.89 12.75 4.70
CA PRO A 91 8.87 12.82 5.74
C PRO A 91 8.23 14.19 5.78
N ALA A 92 6.91 14.23 5.95
CA ALA A 92 6.19 15.49 6.08
C ALA A 92 6.27 16.05 7.51
N ALA A 93 6.07 17.37 7.64
CA ALA A 93 5.96 18.01 8.94
C ALA A 93 4.74 17.47 9.70
N ALA A 94 4.87 17.35 11.03
CA ALA A 94 3.76 16.97 11.90
C ALA A 94 2.57 17.92 11.73
N GLY A 95 1.36 17.36 11.64
CA GLY A 95 0.12 18.14 11.47
C GLY A 95 -0.15 18.65 10.05
N SER A 96 0.71 18.35 9.07
CA SER A 96 0.51 18.78 7.66
C SER A 96 -0.60 18.04 6.92
N GLY A 97 -1.12 16.95 7.49
CA GLY A 97 -2.04 16.03 6.80
C GLY A 97 -1.35 15.00 5.90
N TRP A 98 -0.01 15.04 5.80
CA TRP A 98 0.81 14.11 5.02
C TRP A 98 1.69 13.25 5.94
N GLU A 99 2.03 12.03 5.50
CA GLU A 99 3.06 11.18 6.11
C GLU A 99 4.41 11.41 5.42
N PHE A 100 4.42 11.31 4.09
CA PHE A 100 5.62 11.56 3.29
C PHE A 100 5.28 11.93 1.85
N SER A 101 6.27 12.41 1.13
CA SER A 101 6.26 12.56 -0.33
C SER A 101 7.57 12.06 -0.92
N THR A 102 7.54 11.54 -2.14
CA THR A 102 8.76 11.27 -2.89
C THR A 102 9.24 12.54 -3.59
N ASP A 103 10.50 12.53 -3.99
CA ASP A 103 11.00 13.43 -5.04
C ASP A 103 10.23 13.25 -6.37
N LEU A 104 10.28 14.30 -7.20
CA LEU A 104 9.73 14.31 -8.54
C LEU A 104 10.77 13.77 -9.52
N LEU A 105 10.42 12.71 -10.25
CA LEU A 105 11.21 12.17 -11.34
C LEU A 105 10.63 12.64 -12.67
N ASP A 106 11.46 13.30 -13.49
CA ASP A 106 11.12 13.67 -14.85
C ASP A 106 11.35 12.49 -15.82
N ASP A 107 10.51 11.47 -15.69
CA ASP A 107 10.54 10.28 -16.56
C ASP A 107 9.17 10.09 -17.24
N PRO A 108 9.09 10.26 -18.57
CA PRO A 108 7.84 10.08 -19.30
C PRO A 108 7.32 8.65 -19.30
N ALA A 109 8.14 7.66 -18.96
CA ALA A 109 7.71 6.27 -18.83
C ALA A 109 6.97 6.00 -17.50
N LEU A 110 7.05 6.90 -16.51
CA LEU A 110 6.34 6.77 -15.23
C LEU A 110 4.91 7.35 -15.29
N LEU A 111 4.04 6.82 -14.44
CA LEU A 111 2.68 7.31 -14.24
C LEU A 111 2.66 8.71 -13.60
N PRO A 112 1.59 9.51 -13.78
CA PRO A 112 1.51 10.86 -13.22
C PRO A 112 1.56 10.89 -11.68
N PRO A 113 1.82 12.07 -11.09
CA PRO A 113 1.79 12.27 -9.64
C PRO A 113 0.52 11.70 -9.01
N THR A 114 0.69 10.87 -7.98
CA THR A 114 -0.38 10.09 -7.37
C THR A 114 -0.32 10.18 -5.85
N CYS A 115 -1.50 10.25 -5.24
CA CYS A 115 -1.68 10.33 -3.81
C CYS A 115 -2.26 9.03 -3.27
N MET A 116 -1.98 8.69 -2.03
CA MET A 116 -2.56 7.56 -1.35
C MET A 116 -3.10 7.94 0.02
N TYR A 117 -4.35 7.59 0.27
CA TYR A 117 -4.94 7.58 1.60
C TYR A 117 -5.20 6.14 2.02
N GLY A 118 -4.81 5.77 3.23
CA GLY A 118 -5.10 4.45 3.73
C GLY A 118 -4.41 4.13 5.05
N ASN A 119 -4.79 3.01 5.65
CA ASN A 119 -4.33 2.59 6.97
C ASN A 119 -3.04 1.73 6.87
N SER A 120 -2.70 0.98 7.91
CA SER A 120 -1.49 0.16 7.96
C SER A 120 -1.40 -0.94 6.88
N PHE A 121 -2.49 -1.34 6.24
CA PHE A 121 -2.45 -2.25 5.09
C PHE A 121 -1.80 -1.63 3.87
N SER A 122 -2.03 -0.33 3.65
CA SER A 122 -1.40 0.40 2.57
C SER A 122 0.13 0.40 2.65
N ASP A 123 0.69 0.27 3.86
CA ASP A 123 2.14 0.18 4.06
C ASP A 123 2.72 -1.06 3.35
N GLY A 124 1.96 -2.15 3.23
CA GLY A 124 2.37 -3.33 2.46
C GLY A 124 2.50 -3.02 0.96
N MET A 125 1.61 -2.20 0.39
CA MET A 125 1.69 -1.80 -1.01
C MET A 125 2.91 -0.90 -1.26
N LEU A 126 3.21 -0.01 -0.30
CA LEU A 126 4.40 0.85 -0.33
C LEU A 126 5.68 0.01 -0.27
N ARG A 127 5.78 -0.93 0.68
CA ARG A 127 6.91 -1.88 0.77
C ARG A 127 7.05 -2.75 -0.48
N ALA A 128 5.94 -3.06 -1.15
CA ALA A 128 5.92 -3.78 -2.41
C ALA A 128 6.44 -2.96 -3.62
N GLY A 129 6.74 -1.67 -3.45
CA GLY A 129 7.29 -0.82 -4.51
C GLY A 129 6.23 -0.12 -5.36
N LEU A 130 5.03 0.10 -4.82
CA LEU A 130 3.99 0.86 -5.51
C LEU A 130 4.51 2.23 -5.99
N THR A 131 5.22 2.95 -5.14
CA THR A 131 5.72 4.32 -5.38
C THR A 131 6.60 4.42 -6.63
N GLU A 132 7.36 3.37 -6.92
CA GLU A 132 8.33 3.31 -8.03
C GLU A 132 7.70 3.49 -9.41
N HIS A 133 6.38 3.33 -9.55
CA HIS A 133 5.69 3.38 -10.83
C HIS A 133 5.17 4.78 -11.18
N PHE A 134 5.33 5.77 -10.30
CA PHE A 134 4.79 7.11 -10.44
C PHE A 134 5.91 8.15 -10.48
N ARG A 135 5.71 9.27 -11.18
CA ARG A 135 6.69 10.38 -11.23
C ARG A 135 6.88 11.03 -9.87
N GLN A 136 5.82 11.05 -9.07
CA GLN A 136 5.83 11.52 -7.70
C GLN A 136 4.73 10.80 -6.93
N PHE A 137 4.97 10.52 -5.67
CA PHE A 137 4.01 9.85 -4.81
C PHE A 137 3.86 10.57 -3.47
N HIS A 138 2.63 10.74 -3.01
CA HIS A 138 2.33 11.35 -1.72
C HIS A 138 1.48 10.43 -0.88
N LYS A 139 1.86 10.24 0.38
CA LYS A 139 1.07 9.49 1.35
C LYS A 139 0.40 10.45 2.31
N LEU A 140 -0.92 10.44 2.35
CA LEU A 140 -1.71 11.20 3.31
C LEU A 140 -1.64 10.52 4.69
N SER A 141 -1.76 11.34 5.73
CA SER A 141 -1.89 10.86 7.10
C SER A 141 -3.11 9.97 7.27
N ARG A 142 -2.89 8.76 7.77
CA ARG A 142 -3.97 7.85 8.20
C ARG A 142 -4.81 8.39 9.36
N ALA A 143 -4.31 9.40 10.08
CA ALA A 143 -5.05 10.10 11.12
C ALA A 143 -6.01 11.17 10.57
N LEU A 144 -5.89 11.51 9.28
CA LEU A 144 -6.75 12.51 8.64
C LEU A 144 -8.16 11.94 8.44
N PRO A 145 -9.23 12.69 8.81
CA PRO A 145 -10.58 12.33 8.43
C PRO A 145 -10.73 12.31 6.91
N LEU A 146 -11.41 11.28 6.38
CA LEU A 146 -11.57 11.09 4.94
C LEU A 146 -12.28 12.29 4.26
N THR A 147 -13.14 13.00 4.98
CA THR A 147 -13.82 14.21 4.52
C THR A 147 -12.87 15.40 4.29
N GLN A 148 -11.68 15.41 4.90
CA GLN A 148 -10.68 16.46 4.72
C GLN A 148 -9.70 16.17 3.58
N VAL A 149 -9.67 14.93 3.08
CA VAL A 149 -8.76 14.50 2.01
C VAL A 149 -8.90 15.36 0.74
N PRO A 150 -10.11 15.63 0.20
CA PRO A 150 -10.23 16.35 -1.08
C PRO A 150 -9.58 17.74 -1.07
N ALA A 151 -9.64 18.46 0.06
CA ALA A 151 -9.07 19.81 0.18
C ALA A 151 -7.53 19.80 0.06
N LEU A 152 -6.87 18.76 0.58
CA LEU A 152 -5.40 18.62 0.51
C LEU A 152 -4.90 18.20 -0.87
N LEU A 153 -5.73 17.51 -1.65
CA LEU A 153 -5.32 16.95 -2.94
C LEU A 153 -5.28 17.97 -4.07
N HIS A 154 -5.89 19.14 -3.89
CA HIS A 154 -6.08 20.10 -4.96
C HIS A 154 -4.73 20.55 -5.56
N GLY A 155 -4.52 20.21 -6.84
CA GLY A 155 -3.30 20.50 -7.58
C GLY A 155 -2.08 19.63 -7.25
N GLN A 156 -2.20 18.66 -6.34
CA GLN A 156 -1.07 17.80 -5.92
C GLN A 156 -0.97 16.52 -6.75
N CYS A 157 -2.11 15.88 -6.99
CA CYS A 157 -2.16 14.53 -7.55
C CYS A 157 -3.23 14.40 -8.62
N ARG A 158 -2.95 13.61 -9.66
CA ARG A 158 -3.94 13.26 -10.68
C ARG A 158 -4.84 12.11 -10.23
N TYR A 159 -4.31 11.20 -9.43
CA TYR A 159 -5.04 10.06 -8.87
C TYR A 159 -4.96 10.04 -7.36
N LEU A 160 -6.04 9.58 -6.73
CA LEU A 160 -6.08 9.19 -5.33
C LEU A 160 -6.32 7.69 -5.23
N ILE A 161 -5.37 6.98 -4.63
CA ILE A 161 -5.54 5.58 -4.22
C ILE A 161 -6.11 5.59 -2.81
N VAL A 162 -7.31 5.02 -2.64
CA VAL A 162 -7.93 4.85 -1.32
C VAL A 162 -7.84 3.38 -0.93
N GLN A 163 -7.07 3.10 0.12
CA GLN A 163 -6.96 1.77 0.71
C GLN A 163 -7.57 1.82 2.11
N VAL A 164 -8.77 1.28 2.25
CA VAL A 164 -9.48 1.15 3.51
C VAL A 164 -10.00 -0.27 3.64
N LEU A 165 -10.17 -0.75 4.86
CA LEU A 165 -10.74 -2.08 5.09
C LEU A 165 -12.27 -2.01 5.03
N ASP A 166 -12.87 -3.09 4.55
CA ASP A 166 -14.31 -3.32 4.58
C ASP A 166 -14.88 -3.26 6.01
N ILE A 167 -14.16 -3.80 6.99
CA ILE A 167 -14.54 -3.77 8.41
C ILE A 167 -14.54 -2.36 9.02
N GLN A 168 -13.95 -1.36 8.36
CA GLN A 168 -13.96 0.03 8.81
C GLN A 168 -15.20 0.76 8.28
N THR A 169 -16.38 0.25 8.62
CA THR A 169 -17.69 0.76 8.17
C THR A 169 -17.88 2.26 8.41
N GLY A 170 -17.26 2.82 9.45
CA GLY A 170 -17.27 4.26 9.75
C GLY A 170 -16.64 5.14 8.67
N HIS A 171 -15.61 4.65 7.95
CA HIS A 171 -15.05 5.39 6.81
C HIS A 171 -16.04 5.41 5.64
N TRP A 172 -16.70 4.29 5.36
CA TRP A 172 -17.68 4.17 4.28
C TRP A 172 -18.94 4.99 4.55
N SER A 173 -19.45 4.97 5.77
CA SER A 173 -20.63 5.75 6.16
C SER A 173 -20.36 7.26 6.12
N SER A 174 -19.14 7.70 6.42
CA SER A 174 -18.75 9.12 6.34
C SER A 174 -18.75 9.70 4.92
N LEU A 175 -18.74 8.83 3.90
CA LEU A 175 -18.83 9.21 2.49
C LEU A 175 -20.25 9.14 1.93
N ALA A 176 -21.21 8.57 2.67
CA ALA A 176 -22.59 8.51 2.23
C ALA A 176 -23.17 9.94 2.21
N PRO A 177 -23.97 10.31 1.18
CA PRO A 177 -24.73 11.55 1.21
C PRO A 177 -25.55 11.62 2.50
N ALA A 178 -25.59 12.78 3.15
CA ALA A 178 -26.52 12.99 4.24
C ALA A 178 -27.96 12.76 3.73
N PRO A 179 -28.83 12.10 4.53
CA PRO A 179 -30.22 11.90 4.15
C PRO A 179 -30.97 13.22 3.96
#